data_AF-A0A2U2HG67-F1
#
_entry.id   AF-A0A2U2HG67-F1
#
_cell.length_a   1.000
_cell.length_b   1.000
_cell.length_c   1.000
_cell.angle_alpha   90.00
_cell.angle_beta   90.00
_cell.angle_gamma   90.00
#
_symmetry.space_group_name_H-M   'P 1'
#
loop_
_entity.id
_entity.type
_entity.pdbx_description
1 polymer ?
#
loop_
_entity_poly.entity_id
_entity_poly.type
_entity_poly.pdbx_seq_one_letter_code
_entity_poly.pdbx_strand_id
1 'polypeptide(L)'
;MPGMFGPYPMLREASGTSWQPDITPLDGIHGMHGPWTLMWHGFATAVYDNQGGPRGASKTFSQSMLMVMAQRPLDTGTFGVRAMVSLDATMGKGGYPLLFQTGETADGRTPLIDRQHPHDLLMELAASYSHRLGPQDAVFGYFGLPGEPALGPPAFMHRFSGMDNPEAPLTHHWLDSTHITFGVLTVGYVRGNVKAEVSAFNGREPDQNRWNLEVRPIDSASARLSWNPTPQWALQISHGWLDSPELLKPDTSLKRTTASVSYQQDVANRPLQTTFAWGRNSKDPGMATDGFLLESAVRIGGATTLFGRAESVEKNELFHEEDNPLHG
;
A
#
# COMPACT_ATOMS: atom_id res chain seq x y z
N MET A 1 -9.03 21.26 -5.73
CA MET A 1 -9.88 20.90 -4.58
C MET A 1 -8.99 20.60 -3.38
N PRO A 2 -9.41 20.90 -2.14
CA PRO A 2 -8.69 20.45 -0.95
C PRO A 2 -8.70 18.91 -0.86
N GLY A 3 -7.71 18.35 -0.17
CA GLY A 3 -7.69 16.95 0.20
C GLY A 3 -8.79 16.59 1.20
N MET A 4 -9.07 15.29 1.31
CA MET A 4 -9.96 14.71 2.32
C MET A 4 -9.45 14.96 3.74
N PHE A 5 -8.13 14.94 3.97
CA PHE A 5 -7.57 14.98 5.33
C PHE A 5 -7.07 16.37 5.78
N GLY A 6 -7.16 17.41 4.93
CA GLY A 6 -6.74 18.76 5.34
C GLY A 6 -6.68 19.79 4.21
N PRO A 7 -6.29 21.05 4.54
CA PRO A 7 -6.30 22.18 3.63
C PRO A 7 -5.05 22.21 2.72
N TYR A 8 -4.88 21.18 1.89
CA TYR A 8 -3.80 21.05 0.90
C TYR A 8 -4.35 20.47 -0.42
N PRO A 9 -3.59 20.47 -1.53
CA PRO A 9 -4.08 19.94 -2.81
C PRO A 9 -4.44 18.46 -2.72
N MET A 10 -5.61 18.07 -3.23
CA MET A 10 -6.07 16.67 -3.29
C MET A 10 -5.06 15.71 -3.95
N LEU A 11 -4.26 16.19 -4.91
CA LEU A 11 -3.20 15.42 -5.59
C LEU A 11 -2.13 14.86 -4.65
N ARG A 12 -1.98 15.46 -3.45
CA ARG A 12 -1.04 14.99 -2.44
C ARG A 12 -1.48 13.65 -1.83
N GLU A 13 -2.76 13.30 -1.87
CA GLU A 13 -3.26 12.05 -1.29
C GLU A 13 -3.03 10.87 -2.23
N ALA A 14 -2.55 9.76 -1.68
CA ALA A 14 -2.39 8.49 -2.39
C ALA A 14 -3.29 7.41 -1.73
N SER A 15 -2.79 6.19 -1.51
CA SER A 15 -3.52 5.12 -0.83
C SER A 15 -3.76 5.43 0.65
N GLY A 16 -4.91 4.99 1.19
CA GLY A 16 -5.29 5.25 2.58
C GLY A 16 -5.13 6.71 2.99
N THR A 17 -4.32 6.94 4.02
CA THR A 17 -3.94 8.28 4.48
C THR A 17 -2.55 8.70 3.99
N SER A 18 -1.85 7.97 3.12
CA SER A 18 -0.49 8.30 2.70
C SER A 18 -0.38 9.55 1.82
N TRP A 19 0.82 10.12 1.73
CA TRP A 19 1.10 11.27 0.86
C TRP A 19 2.10 10.92 -0.24
N GLN A 20 1.90 11.55 -1.40
CA GLN A 20 2.78 11.54 -2.57
C GLN A 20 3.12 12.98 -2.98
N PRO A 21 4.05 13.21 -3.92
CA PRO A 21 4.35 14.55 -4.42
C PRO A 21 3.08 15.24 -4.96
N ASP A 22 2.90 16.52 -4.64
CA ASP A 22 1.68 17.29 -4.97
C ASP A 22 1.45 17.42 -6.49
N ILE A 23 2.50 17.30 -7.31
CA ILE A 23 2.41 17.37 -8.77
C ILE A 23 2.31 15.99 -9.45
N THR A 24 2.08 14.93 -8.67
CA THR A 24 1.84 13.59 -9.24
C THR A 24 0.54 13.62 -10.04
N PRO A 25 0.54 13.15 -11.31
CA PRO A 25 -0.69 13.03 -12.08
C PRO A 25 -1.69 12.13 -11.37
N LEU A 26 -2.94 12.56 -11.31
CA LEU A 26 -4.04 11.76 -10.79
C LEU A 26 -4.80 11.16 -11.96
N ASP A 27 -4.67 9.85 -12.13
CA ASP A 27 -5.39 9.11 -13.16
C ASP A 27 -6.79 8.78 -12.67
N GLY A 28 -7.81 9.04 -13.49
CA GLY A 28 -9.17 8.65 -13.17
C GLY A 28 -10.22 9.38 -13.97
N ILE A 29 -11.44 8.88 -13.91
CA ILE A 29 -12.63 9.57 -14.39
C ILE A 29 -13.14 10.40 -13.23
N HIS A 30 -13.34 11.70 -13.45
CA HIS A 30 -13.83 12.62 -12.43
C HIS A 30 -15.25 13.07 -12.75
N GLY A 31 -16.06 13.23 -11.72
CA GLY A 31 -17.43 13.73 -11.83
C GLY A 31 -17.81 14.62 -10.66
N MET A 32 -18.90 15.34 -10.82
CA MET A 32 -19.52 16.11 -9.74
C MET A 32 -21.00 15.79 -9.65
N HIS A 33 -21.51 15.64 -8.43
CA HIS A 33 -22.95 15.48 -8.17
C HIS A 33 -23.35 16.38 -6.99
N GLY A 34 -23.91 17.55 -7.30
CA GLY A 34 -24.18 18.59 -6.30
C GLY A 34 -22.87 18.97 -5.57
N PRO A 35 -22.81 18.86 -4.23
CA PRO A 35 -21.61 19.20 -3.46
C PRO A 35 -20.55 18.09 -3.45
N TRP A 36 -20.82 16.95 -4.08
CA TRP A 36 -19.88 15.82 -4.12
C TRP A 36 -18.97 15.89 -5.33
N THR A 37 -17.68 15.67 -5.07
CA THR A 37 -16.70 15.30 -6.08
C THR A 37 -16.56 13.79 -6.07
N LEU A 38 -16.63 13.18 -7.24
CA LEU A 38 -16.51 11.75 -7.46
C LEU A 38 -15.28 11.46 -8.31
N MET A 39 -14.62 10.33 -8.04
CA MET A 39 -13.54 9.81 -8.85
C MET A 39 -13.63 8.29 -8.95
N TRP A 40 -13.49 7.77 -10.16
CA TRP A 40 -13.33 6.36 -10.46
C TRP A 40 -11.93 6.15 -11.02
N HIS A 41 -11.17 5.24 -10.44
CA HIS A 41 -9.81 4.93 -10.85
C HIS A 41 -9.61 3.43 -10.80
N GLY A 42 -8.90 2.86 -11.75
CA GLY A 42 -8.72 1.42 -11.78
C GLY A 42 -8.09 0.94 -13.06
N PHE A 43 -7.79 -0.35 -13.05
CA PHE A 43 -7.20 -1.07 -14.18
C PHE A 43 -7.68 -2.52 -14.19
N ALA A 44 -7.55 -3.15 -15.35
CA ALA A 44 -7.66 -4.59 -15.53
C ALA A 44 -6.60 -5.00 -16.54
N THR A 45 -5.61 -5.77 -16.08
CA THR A 45 -4.42 -6.14 -16.86
C THR A 45 -4.40 -7.64 -17.05
N ALA A 46 -4.22 -8.09 -18.30
CA ALA A 46 -3.93 -9.49 -18.60
C ALA A 46 -2.40 -9.70 -18.58
N VAL A 47 -1.93 -10.63 -17.76
CA VAL A 47 -0.51 -10.88 -17.53
C VAL A 47 -0.17 -12.30 -17.95
N TYR A 48 0.90 -12.44 -18.72
CA TYR A 48 1.59 -13.72 -18.91
C TYR A 48 2.97 -13.60 -18.26
N ASP A 49 3.16 -14.38 -17.21
CA ASP A 49 4.41 -14.46 -16.46
C ASP A 49 5.15 -15.76 -16.78
N ASN A 50 6.47 -15.66 -16.95
CA ASN A 50 7.38 -16.78 -17.12
C ASN A 50 8.74 -16.42 -16.51
N GLN A 51 9.01 -16.95 -15.31
CA GLN A 51 10.20 -16.59 -14.55
C GLN A 51 11.41 -17.49 -14.77
N GLY A 52 11.23 -18.61 -15.49
CA GLY A 52 12.30 -19.55 -15.84
C GLY A 52 13.05 -20.17 -14.66
N GLY A 53 14.04 -21.02 -14.98
CA GLY A 53 14.86 -21.69 -13.97
C GLY A 53 14.13 -22.76 -13.13
N PRO A 54 14.84 -23.48 -12.24
CA PRO A 54 14.28 -24.63 -11.52
C PRO A 54 13.17 -24.30 -10.50
N ARG A 55 13.19 -23.08 -9.95
CA ARG A 55 12.19 -22.59 -8.98
C ARG A 55 11.11 -21.73 -9.62
N GLY A 56 11.30 -21.30 -10.86
CA GLY A 56 10.33 -20.44 -11.53
C GLY A 56 9.14 -21.23 -12.05
N ALA A 57 8.08 -20.50 -12.34
CA ALA A 57 6.89 -21.03 -12.97
C ALA A 57 6.39 -20.06 -14.04
N SER A 58 5.40 -20.50 -14.80
CA SER A 58 4.65 -19.63 -15.71
C SER A 58 3.17 -19.66 -15.37
N LYS A 59 2.49 -18.53 -15.61
CA LYS A 59 1.05 -18.41 -15.42
C LYS A 59 0.48 -17.29 -16.29
N THR A 60 -0.70 -17.53 -16.85
CA THR A 60 -1.58 -16.45 -17.32
C THR A 60 -2.59 -16.11 -16.23
N PHE A 61 -2.70 -14.84 -15.89
CA PHE A 61 -3.64 -14.35 -14.88
C PHE A 61 -4.08 -12.93 -15.21
N SER A 62 -5.06 -12.44 -14.45
CA SER A 62 -5.48 -11.04 -14.48
C SER A 62 -5.15 -10.37 -13.16
N GLN A 63 -4.78 -9.09 -13.23
CA GLN A 63 -4.74 -8.21 -12.08
C GLN A 63 -5.72 -7.07 -12.28
N SER A 64 -6.39 -6.67 -11.21
CA SER A 64 -7.41 -5.65 -11.31
C SER A 64 -7.62 -4.89 -10.02
N MET A 65 -8.00 -3.64 -10.19
CA MET A 65 -8.45 -2.79 -9.11
C MET A 65 -9.48 -1.81 -9.66
N LEU A 66 -10.55 -1.59 -8.91
CA LEU A 66 -11.47 -0.49 -9.12
C LEU A 66 -11.66 0.25 -7.79
N MET A 67 -11.16 1.48 -7.74
CA MET A 67 -11.34 2.43 -6.67
C MET A 67 -12.42 3.45 -7.05
N VAL A 68 -13.33 3.69 -6.12
CA VAL A 68 -14.32 4.77 -6.16
C VAL A 68 -14.09 5.66 -4.95
N MET A 69 -13.98 6.95 -5.21
CA MET A 69 -13.82 7.97 -4.18
C MET A 69 -14.92 9.00 -4.29
N ALA A 70 -15.44 9.43 -3.15
CA ALA A 70 -16.35 10.56 -3.06
C ALA A 70 -15.94 11.48 -1.92
N GLN A 71 -15.85 12.78 -2.18
CA GLN A 71 -15.61 13.78 -1.16
C GLN A 71 -16.60 14.92 -1.23
N ARG A 72 -16.98 15.43 -0.07
CA ARG A 72 -17.90 16.56 0.08
C ARG A 72 -17.28 17.59 1.02
N PRO A 73 -17.04 18.82 0.54
CA PRO A 73 -16.73 19.95 1.42
C PRO A 73 -17.90 20.23 2.37
N LEU A 74 -17.56 20.48 3.62
CA LEU A 74 -18.46 20.90 4.70
C LEU A 74 -17.97 22.24 5.25
N ASP A 75 -18.81 22.94 6.02
CA ASP A 75 -18.46 24.26 6.57
C ASP A 75 -17.17 24.22 7.41
N THR A 76 -16.98 23.14 8.14
CA THR A 76 -15.87 22.95 9.08
C THR A 76 -14.77 22.03 8.55
N GLY A 77 -14.84 21.54 7.32
CA GLY A 77 -13.82 20.65 6.76
C GLY A 77 -14.29 19.80 5.59
N THR A 78 -13.86 18.53 5.52
CA THR A 78 -14.18 17.65 4.38
C THR A 78 -14.60 16.27 4.88
N PHE A 79 -15.71 15.75 4.36
CA PHE A 79 -16.07 14.34 4.51
C PHE A 79 -15.66 13.57 3.25
N GLY A 80 -15.04 12.41 3.44
CA GLY A 80 -14.56 11.54 2.37
C GLY A 80 -15.01 10.10 2.57
N VAL A 81 -15.26 9.40 1.47
CA VAL A 81 -15.43 7.95 1.43
C VAL A 81 -14.64 7.36 0.28
N ARG A 82 -14.09 6.17 0.50
CA ARG A 82 -13.36 5.39 -0.50
C ARG A 82 -13.83 3.94 -0.47
N ALA A 83 -13.93 3.32 -1.63
CA ALA A 83 -14.11 1.90 -1.77
C ALA A 83 -13.17 1.39 -2.87
N MET A 84 -12.52 0.26 -2.65
CA MET A 84 -11.63 -0.37 -3.61
C MET A 84 -11.93 -1.85 -3.66
N VAL A 85 -12.15 -2.36 -4.88
CA VAL A 85 -12.40 -3.79 -5.13
C VAL A 85 -11.39 -4.38 -6.12
N SER A 86 -11.18 -5.69 -6.03
CA SER A 86 -10.32 -6.46 -6.94
C SER A 86 -11.00 -7.75 -7.41
N LEU A 87 -10.76 -8.14 -8.67
CA LEU A 87 -11.07 -9.49 -9.15
C LEU A 87 -9.88 -10.45 -8.99
N ASP A 88 -8.79 -10.04 -8.32
CA ASP A 88 -7.63 -10.90 -8.04
C ASP A 88 -8.05 -12.13 -7.21
N ALA A 89 -9.12 -12.02 -6.42
CA ALA A 89 -9.77 -13.13 -5.71
C ALA A 89 -10.13 -14.33 -6.61
N THR A 90 -10.23 -14.15 -7.93
CA THR A 90 -10.49 -15.21 -8.92
C THR A 90 -9.22 -15.97 -9.36
N MET A 91 -8.03 -15.51 -8.97
CA MET A 91 -6.73 -16.07 -9.38
C MET A 91 -6.44 -17.47 -8.81
N GLY A 92 -7.21 -17.85 -7.78
CA GLY A 92 -7.11 -19.11 -7.06
C GLY A 92 -6.04 -19.09 -5.97
N LYS A 93 -6.10 -20.11 -5.10
CA LYS A 93 -5.32 -20.18 -3.85
C LYS A 93 -3.80 -20.06 -3.99
N GLY A 94 -3.26 -20.44 -5.16
CA GLY A 94 -1.83 -20.35 -5.41
C GLY A 94 -1.37 -18.96 -5.83
N GLY A 95 -2.25 -17.98 -6.04
CA GLY A 95 -1.85 -16.66 -6.55
C GLY A 95 -1.03 -16.75 -7.86
N TYR A 96 -0.07 -15.87 -8.08
CA TYR A 96 0.80 -15.89 -9.28
C TYR A 96 2.27 -16.14 -8.93
N PRO A 97 3.10 -16.61 -9.89
CA PRO A 97 4.53 -16.79 -9.65
C PRO A 97 5.19 -15.44 -9.29
N LEU A 98 6.08 -15.43 -8.31
CA LEU A 98 6.93 -14.29 -7.97
C LEU A 98 8.18 -14.84 -7.29
N LEU A 99 9.21 -15.14 -8.07
CA LEU A 99 10.46 -15.71 -7.58
C LEU A 99 11.01 -14.90 -6.42
N PHE A 100 11.45 -15.59 -5.38
CA PHE A 100 11.93 -15.04 -4.12
C PHE A 100 10.85 -14.43 -3.22
N GLN A 101 9.59 -14.42 -3.63
CA GLN A 101 8.51 -13.99 -2.74
C GLN A 101 8.18 -15.05 -1.70
N THR A 102 7.88 -14.60 -0.49
CA THR A 102 7.53 -15.44 0.66
C THR A 102 6.52 -14.70 1.51
N GLY A 103 5.58 -15.43 2.11
CA GLY A 103 4.58 -14.90 3.03
C GLY A 103 3.18 -15.46 2.75
N GLU A 104 2.26 -15.29 3.69
CA GLU A 104 0.92 -15.87 3.65
C GLU A 104 0.87 -17.39 3.34
N THR A 105 -0.33 -17.90 3.08
CA THR A 105 -0.58 -19.31 2.78
C THR A 105 -1.58 -19.47 1.65
N ALA A 106 -1.49 -20.59 0.93
CA ALA A 106 -2.48 -20.93 -0.07
C ALA A 106 -3.82 -21.36 0.57
N ASP A 107 -3.78 -22.11 1.67
CA ASP A 107 -4.95 -22.79 2.24
C ASP A 107 -4.99 -22.79 3.77
N GLY A 108 -4.37 -21.78 4.39
CA GLY A 108 -4.22 -21.68 5.83
C GLY A 108 -3.16 -22.63 6.41
N ARG A 109 -2.44 -23.36 5.56
CA ARG A 109 -1.48 -24.39 5.96
C ARG A 109 -0.21 -24.37 5.11
N THR A 110 -0.36 -24.31 3.79
CA THR A 110 0.76 -24.40 2.85
C THR A 110 1.37 -23.01 2.63
N PRO A 111 2.63 -22.75 3.01
CA PRO A 111 3.27 -21.47 2.75
C PRO A 111 3.35 -21.16 1.25
N LEU A 112 3.19 -19.90 0.88
CA LEU A 112 3.51 -19.46 -0.48
C LEU A 112 5.00 -19.08 -0.56
N ILE A 113 5.74 -19.84 -1.35
CA ILE A 113 7.16 -19.62 -1.66
C ILE A 113 7.28 -19.47 -3.18
N ASP A 114 8.03 -18.46 -3.62
CA ASP A 114 8.16 -18.03 -5.02
C ASP A 114 6.82 -17.64 -5.67
N ARG A 115 5.87 -17.18 -4.86
CA ARG A 115 4.51 -16.85 -5.27
C ARG A 115 3.97 -15.68 -4.47
N GLN A 116 3.14 -14.88 -5.12
CA GLN A 116 2.40 -13.78 -4.50
C GLN A 116 0.92 -14.16 -4.41
N HIS A 117 0.34 -14.01 -3.23
CA HIS A 117 -1.10 -14.23 -3.00
C HIS A 117 -1.94 -13.18 -3.72
N PRO A 118 -3.20 -13.50 -4.09
CA PRO A 118 -4.12 -12.50 -4.60
C PRO A 118 -4.58 -11.56 -3.48
N HIS A 119 -5.02 -10.37 -3.86
CA HIS A 119 -5.81 -9.52 -2.98
C HIS A 119 -7.21 -10.11 -2.75
N ASP A 120 -7.81 -9.73 -1.63
CA ASP A 120 -9.23 -9.94 -1.37
C ASP A 120 -10.10 -9.09 -2.32
N LEU A 121 -11.36 -9.51 -2.50
CA LEU A 121 -12.33 -8.77 -3.30
C LEU A 121 -12.45 -7.32 -2.83
N LEU A 122 -12.52 -7.09 -1.53
CA LEU A 122 -12.54 -5.76 -0.93
C LEU A 122 -11.12 -5.42 -0.45
N MET A 123 -10.53 -4.38 -1.03
CA MET A 123 -9.18 -3.91 -0.67
C MET A 123 -9.23 -2.62 0.16
N GLU A 124 -10.29 -1.82 0.01
CA GLU A 124 -10.54 -0.67 0.88
C GLU A 124 -12.06 -0.43 0.99
N LEU A 125 -12.52 -0.11 2.20
CA LEU A 125 -13.83 0.48 2.45
C LEU A 125 -13.67 1.45 3.61
N ALA A 126 -13.53 2.73 3.28
CA ALA A 126 -13.12 3.73 4.24
C ALA A 126 -14.01 4.97 4.25
N ALA A 127 -14.10 5.59 5.42
CA ALA A 127 -14.69 6.89 5.62
C ALA A 127 -13.72 7.78 6.40
N SER A 128 -13.72 9.07 6.07
CA SER A 128 -12.88 10.06 6.72
C SER A 128 -13.61 11.37 6.94
N TYR A 129 -13.17 12.09 7.96
CA TYR A 129 -13.60 13.46 8.20
C TYR A 129 -12.40 14.27 8.67
N SER A 130 -12.17 15.41 8.04
CA SER A 130 -11.25 16.44 8.53
C SER A 130 -12.01 17.62 9.11
N HIS A 131 -11.47 18.17 10.18
CA HIS A 131 -11.91 19.42 10.79
C HIS A 131 -10.80 20.47 10.65
N ARG A 132 -11.13 21.58 10.02
CA ARG A 132 -10.20 22.69 9.78
C ARG A 132 -10.03 23.51 11.06
N LEU A 133 -8.80 23.65 11.52
CA LEU A 133 -8.43 24.48 12.67
C LEU A 133 -7.94 25.87 12.25
N GLY A 134 -7.45 26.00 11.01
CA GLY A 134 -6.94 27.24 10.45
C GLY A 134 -6.71 27.14 8.94
N PRO A 135 -6.09 28.15 8.32
CA PRO A 135 -5.84 28.16 6.88
C PRO A 135 -4.95 27.01 6.39
N GLN A 136 -4.08 26.49 7.25
CA GLN A 136 -3.10 25.43 6.94
C GLN A 136 -3.22 24.24 7.90
N ASP A 137 -4.12 24.30 8.88
CA ASP A 137 -4.19 23.35 9.98
C ASP A 137 -5.50 22.56 9.95
N ALA A 138 -5.40 21.25 10.14
CA ALA A 138 -6.56 20.39 10.32
C ALA A 138 -6.23 19.21 11.22
N VAL A 139 -7.26 18.70 11.91
CA VAL A 139 -7.26 17.35 12.47
C VAL A 139 -8.17 16.47 11.63
N PHE A 140 -7.89 15.17 11.55
CA PHE A 140 -8.75 14.24 10.82
C PHE A 140 -8.87 12.90 11.52
N GLY A 141 -9.97 12.20 11.24
CA GLY A 141 -10.16 10.79 11.51
C GLY A 141 -10.36 10.02 10.21
N TYR A 142 -9.84 8.80 10.15
CA TYR A 142 -10.02 7.83 9.08
C TYR A 142 -10.38 6.48 9.69
N PHE A 143 -11.39 5.82 9.13
CA PHE A 143 -11.81 4.48 9.51
C PHE A 143 -11.89 3.61 8.25
N GLY A 144 -11.29 2.42 8.29
CA GLY A 144 -11.26 1.48 7.17
C GLY A 144 -11.61 0.04 7.57
N LEU A 145 -12.41 -0.64 6.74
CA LEU A 145 -12.72 -2.06 6.88
C LEU A 145 -12.96 -2.74 5.50
N PRO A 146 -11.90 -3.08 4.75
CA PRO A 146 -10.48 -2.88 5.07
C PRO A 146 -9.97 -1.45 4.81
N GLY A 147 -8.76 -1.15 5.25
CA GLY A 147 -8.07 0.11 4.97
C GLY A 147 -6.58 0.06 5.32
N GLU A 148 -5.89 1.18 5.10
CA GLU A 148 -4.43 1.28 5.32
C GLU A 148 -4.13 2.07 6.61
N PRO A 149 -3.40 1.49 7.58
CA PRO A 149 -2.93 2.21 8.74
C PRO A 149 -1.77 3.16 8.38
N ALA A 150 -1.44 4.08 9.28
CA ALA A 150 -0.31 4.99 9.19
C ALA A 150 1.04 4.25 9.35
N LEU A 151 1.37 3.39 8.40
CA LEU A 151 2.57 2.55 8.41
C LEU A 151 3.00 2.26 6.98
N GLY A 152 4.16 2.78 6.58
CA GLY A 152 4.69 2.59 5.24
C GLY A 152 4.49 3.78 4.30
N PRO A 153 5.12 3.69 3.11
CA PRO A 153 4.87 4.60 2.00
C PRO A 153 3.50 4.29 1.35
N PRO A 154 3.05 5.06 0.34
CA PRO A 154 1.87 4.67 -0.43
C PRO A 154 1.95 3.21 -0.91
N ALA A 155 0.84 2.50 -1.00
CA ALA A 155 0.80 1.15 -1.53
C ALA A 155 1.35 1.12 -2.97
N PHE A 156 2.11 0.10 -3.35
CA PHE A 156 2.84 0.05 -4.61
C PHE A 156 1.95 0.28 -5.85
N MET A 157 0.71 -0.21 -5.82
CA MET A 157 -0.27 -0.04 -6.90
C MET A 157 -0.83 1.38 -7.01
N HIS A 158 -0.61 2.22 -6.00
CA HIS A 158 -0.96 3.65 -5.98
C HIS A 158 0.25 4.57 -6.12
N ARG A 159 1.47 4.01 -6.26
CA ARG A 159 2.69 4.79 -6.43
C ARG A 159 2.99 4.97 -7.90
N PHE A 160 3.03 6.21 -8.40
CA PHE A 160 3.28 6.47 -9.83
C PHE A 160 4.55 5.78 -10.35
N SER A 161 5.62 5.71 -9.56
CA SER A 161 6.86 5.04 -9.94
C SER A 161 6.77 3.52 -10.11
N GLY A 162 5.69 2.88 -9.64
CA GLY A 162 5.54 1.43 -9.63
C GLY A 162 4.19 0.90 -10.16
N MET A 163 3.15 1.73 -10.26
CA MET A 163 1.77 1.29 -10.55
C MET A 163 1.58 0.60 -11.91
N ASP A 164 2.44 0.89 -12.89
CA ASP A 164 2.40 0.27 -14.23
C ASP A 164 3.20 -1.04 -14.29
N ASN A 165 3.91 -1.43 -13.22
CA ASN A 165 4.54 -2.74 -13.10
C ASN A 165 3.51 -3.75 -12.56
N PRO A 166 3.14 -4.79 -13.31
CA PRO A 166 2.14 -5.76 -12.86
C PRO A 166 2.61 -6.56 -11.63
N GLU A 167 3.91 -6.77 -11.46
CA GLU A 167 4.40 -7.56 -10.33
C GLU A 167 4.47 -6.72 -9.04
N ALA A 168 3.88 -7.23 -7.96
CA ALA A 168 4.16 -6.73 -6.62
C ALA A 168 5.68 -6.66 -6.35
N PRO A 169 6.18 -5.60 -5.69
CA PRO A 169 7.57 -5.55 -5.24
C PRO A 169 7.89 -6.69 -4.27
N LEU A 170 9.09 -7.26 -4.35
CA LEU A 170 9.58 -8.20 -3.33
C LEU A 170 9.66 -7.55 -1.95
N THR A 171 9.89 -6.24 -1.91
CA THR A 171 9.92 -5.39 -0.73
C THR A 171 8.54 -5.10 -0.13
N HIS A 172 7.44 -5.54 -0.75
CA HIS A 172 6.08 -5.26 -0.30
C HIS A 172 5.85 -5.60 1.17
N HIS A 173 6.35 -6.76 1.63
CA HIS A 173 6.20 -7.21 3.02
C HIS A 173 7.07 -6.43 4.03
N TRP A 174 7.98 -5.57 3.57
CA TRP A 174 8.77 -4.67 4.42
C TRP A 174 8.22 -3.25 4.46
N LEU A 175 7.37 -2.88 3.50
CA LEU A 175 6.95 -1.50 3.28
C LEU A 175 5.46 -1.32 3.58
N ASP A 176 4.59 -1.95 2.81
CA ASP A 176 3.20 -1.54 2.63
C ASP A 176 2.20 -2.72 2.69
N SER A 177 2.60 -3.90 3.16
CA SER A 177 1.69 -5.06 3.24
C SER A 177 0.45 -4.87 4.13
N THR A 178 0.44 -3.87 5.01
CA THR A 178 -0.73 -3.54 5.85
C THR A 178 -1.82 -2.74 5.14
N HIS A 179 -1.67 -2.43 3.86
CA HIS A 179 -2.61 -1.57 3.12
C HIS A 179 -4.02 -2.15 2.94
N ILE A 180 -4.19 -3.47 3.14
CA ILE A 180 -5.46 -4.20 3.07
C ILE A 180 -5.94 -4.70 4.44
N THR A 181 -5.43 -4.11 5.53
CA THR A 181 -5.79 -4.55 6.88
C THR A 181 -7.28 -4.32 7.18
N PHE A 182 -7.93 -5.33 7.76
CA PHE A 182 -9.33 -5.25 8.18
C PHE A 182 -9.50 -4.66 9.57
N GLY A 183 -9.95 -3.41 9.63
CA GLY A 183 -10.21 -2.71 10.88
C GLY A 183 -9.05 -1.78 11.21
N VAL A 184 -9.17 -0.54 10.73
CA VAL A 184 -8.20 0.53 10.95
C VAL A 184 -8.91 1.75 11.50
N LEU A 185 -8.35 2.33 12.56
CA LEU A 185 -8.69 3.67 13.04
C LEU A 185 -7.43 4.52 13.02
N THR A 186 -7.46 5.62 12.28
CA THR A 186 -6.36 6.58 12.20
C THR A 186 -6.85 7.96 12.64
N VAL A 187 -6.06 8.65 13.45
CA VAL A 187 -6.22 10.07 13.73
C VAL A 187 -4.94 10.81 13.37
N GLY A 188 -5.07 12.02 12.86
CA GLY A 188 -3.90 12.80 12.47
C GLY A 188 -4.11 14.30 12.56
N TYR A 189 -2.97 15.00 12.55
CA TYR A 189 -2.87 16.44 12.51
C TYR A 189 -2.02 16.85 11.31
N VAL A 190 -2.52 17.83 10.56
CA VAL A 190 -1.90 18.40 9.37
C VAL A 190 -1.56 19.85 9.67
N ARG A 191 -0.34 20.26 9.34
CA ARG A 191 0.12 21.64 9.36
C ARG A 191 0.88 21.95 8.08
N GLY A 192 0.18 22.57 7.13
CA GLY A 192 0.72 22.96 5.82
C GLY A 192 1.21 21.75 5.02
N ASN A 193 2.52 21.52 5.04
CA ASN A 193 3.19 20.43 4.34
C ASN A 193 3.75 19.33 5.25
N VAL A 194 3.39 19.34 6.54
CA VAL A 194 3.72 18.29 7.50
C VAL A 194 2.44 17.64 7.99
N LYS A 195 2.47 16.33 8.19
CA LYS A 195 1.38 15.57 8.80
C LYS A 195 1.94 14.52 9.75
N ALA A 196 1.37 14.47 10.94
CA ALA A 196 1.63 13.42 11.92
C ALA A 196 0.33 12.66 12.17
N GLU A 197 0.40 11.34 12.18
CA GLU A 197 -0.76 10.46 12.30
C GLU A 197 -0.39 9.20 13.09
N VAL A 198 -1.38 8.67 13.80
CA VAL A 198 -1.29 7.42 14.54
C VAL A 198 -2.48 6.53 14.21
N SER A 199 -2.25 5.23 14.17
CA SER A 199 -3.27 4.23 13.89
C SER A 199 -3.32 3.16 14.96
N ALA A 200 -4.53 2.67 15.20
CA ALA A 200 -4.79 1.42 15.89
C ALA A 200 -5.55 0.50 14.92
N PHE A 201 -5.11 -0.75 14.80
CA PHE A 201 -5.63 -1.67 13.78
C PHE A 201 -5.50 -3.14 14.18
N ASN A 202 -6.11 -4.02 13.40
CA ASN A 202 -5.92 -5.47 13.45
C ASN A 202 -4.66 -5.85 12.64
N GLY A 203 -3.58 -6.29 13.28
CA GLY A 203 -2.30 -6.57 12.62
C GLY A 203 -2.26 -7.85 11.78
N ARG A 204 -3.32 -8.67 11.85
CA ARG A 204 -3.42 -9.95 11.13
C ARG A 204 -3.48 -9.72 9.62
N GLU A 205 -2.63 -10.43 8.88
CA GLU A 205 -2.74 -10.54 7.41
C GLU A 205 -4.05 -11.24 7.03
N PRO A 206 -4.73 -10.81 5.95
CA PRO A 206 -5.92 -11.51 5.45
C PRO A 206 -5.67 -12.99 5.21
N ASP A 207 -6.69 -13.82 5.46
CA ASP A 207 -6.63 -15.26 5.26
C ASP A 207 -6.86 -15.63 3.78
N GLN A 208 -6.87 -16.94 3.49
CA GLN A 208 -7.02 -17.44 2.12
C GLN A 208 -8.42 -17.19 1.49
N ASN A 209 -9.41 -16.78 2.27
CA ASN A 209 -10.83 -16.68 1.87
C ASN A 209 -11.13 -15.30 1.28
N ARG A 210 -10.68 -15.07 0.05
CA ARG A 210 -10.65 -13.78 -0.66
C ARG A 210 -11.98 -13.04 -0.91
N TRP A 211 -13.10 -13.47 -0.32
CA TRP A 211 -14.44 -12.92 -0.58
C TRP A 211 -15.18 -12.46 0.69
N ASN A 212 -14.61 -12.67 1.88
CA ASN A 212 -15.24 -12.34 3.15
C ASN A 212 -14.76 -10.96 3.67
N LEU A 213 -15.24 -10.58 4.86
CA LEU A 213 -14.69 -9.50 5.65
C LEU A 213 -14.08 -10.10 6.92
N GLU A 214 -12.83 -9.77 7.22
CA GLU A 214 -12.09 -10.37 8.33
C GLU A 214 -12.00 -9.44 9.54
N VAL A 215 -13.11 -9.27 10.26
CA VAL A 215 -13.13 -8.43 11.46
C VAL A 215 -12.48 -9.16 12.64
N ARG A 216 -11.43 -8.58 13.21
CA ARG A 216 -10.77 -9.03 14.45
C ARG A 216 -10.59 -7.87 15.43
N PRO A 217 -10.28 -8.14 16.71
CA PRO A 217 -9.92 -7.08 17.65
C PRO A 217 -8.75 -6.23 17.16
N ILE A 218 -8.74 -4.96 17.55
CA ILE A 218 -7.56 -4.10 17.40
C ILE A 218 -6.49 -4.60 18.37
N ASP A 219 -5.36 -5.01 17.83
CA ASP A 219 -4.23 -5.59 18.55
C ASP A 219 -2.90 -4.95 18.17
N SER A 220 -2.90 -3.98 17.25
CA SER A 220 -1.69 -3.41 16.64
C SER A 220 -1.77 -1.89 16.55
N ALA A 221 -0.61 -1.23 16.47
CA ALA A 221 -0.54 0.22 16.45
C ALA A 221 0.66 0.75 15.66
N SER A 222 0.50 1.93 15.06
CA SER A 222 1.58 2.59 14.30
C SER A 222 1.50 4.11 14.37
N ALA A 223 2.60 4.74 13.95
CA ALA A 223 2.69 6.17 13.75
C ALA A 223 3.45 6.48 12.46
N ARG A 224 3.05 7.53 11.76
CA ARG A 224 3.73 8.06 10.57
C ARG A 224 3.87 9.57 10.64
N LEU A 225 5.03 10.05 10.21
CA LEU A 225 5.29 11.46 9.93
C LEU A 225 5.54 11.61 8.44
N SER A 226 4.81 12.51 7.78
CA SER A 226 4.97 12.83 6.36
C SER A 226 5.35 14.30 6.18
N TRP A 227 6.16 14.57 5.15
CA TRP A 227 6.64 15.91 4.83
C TRP A 227 6.80 16.11 3.32
N ASN A 228 6.15 17.15 2.78
CA ASN A 228 6.28 17.57 1.39
C ASN A 228 6.95 18.96 1.31
N PRO A 229 8.30 19.05 1.38
CA PRO A 229 9.00 20.34 1.45
C PRO A 229 8.68 21.26 0.27
N THR A 230 8.52 20.67 -0.92
CA THR A 230 8.05 21.35 -2.13
C THR A 230 7.04 20.43 -2.85
N PRO A 231 6.31 20.93 -3.86
CA PRO A 231 5.36 20.12 -4.61
C PRO A 231 5.95 18.87 -5.29
N GLN A 232 7.27 18.83 -5.53
CA GLN A 232 7.97 17.74 -6.18
C GLN A 232 8.40 16.62 -5.23
N TRP A 233 8.47 16.88 -3.93
CA TRP A 233 9.04 15.95 -2.96
C TRP A 233 7.97 15.48 -1.97
N ALA A 234 7.97 14.18 -1.70
CA ALA A 234 7.23 13.60 -0.58
C ALA A 234 8.14 12.66 0.20
N LEU A 235 8.17 12.82 1.51
CA LEU A 235 8.97 12.03 2.43
C LEU A 235 8.07 11.48 3.54
N GLN A 236 8.40 10.29 4.04
CA GLN A 236 7.80 9.77 5.26
C GLN A 236 8.77 8.92 6.07
N ILE A 237 8.53 8.87 7.38
CA ILE A 237 9.06 7.84 8.28
C ILE A 237 7.90 7.30 9.11
N SER A 238 7.88 5.99 9.32
CA SER A 238 6.83 5.33 10.11
C SER A 238 7.39 4.21 10.97
N HIS A 239 6.72 3.95 12.08
CA HIS A 239 7.00 2.80 12.94
C HIS A 239 5.71 2.18 13.44
N GLY A 240 5.64 0.86 13.49
CA GLY A 240 4.48 0.13 13.99
C GLY A 240 4.85 -1.18 14.65
N TRP A 241 4.02 -1.58 15.60
CA TRP A 241 4.02 -2.92 16.19
C TRP A 241 2.78 -3.66 15.69
N LEU A 242 3.01 -4.86 15.16
CA LEU A 242 2.01 -5.77 14.66
C LEU A 242 2.03 -7.01 15.54
N ASP A 243 0.91 -7.30 16.19
CA ASP A 243 0.79 -8.51 16.98
C ASP A 243 0.42 -9.69 16.09
N SER A 244 1.20 -10.77 16.16
CA SER A 244 0.89 -12.03 15.50
C SER A 244 0.40 -11.86 14.03
N PRO A 245 1.14 -11.16 13.13
CA PRO A 245 0.60 -10.83 11.81
C PRO A 245 0.42 -12.06 10.92
N GLU A 246 1.30 -13.05 11.03
CA GLU A 246 1.31 -14.24 10.16
C GLU A 246 0.46 -15.38 10.76
N LEU A 247 -0.39 -16.01 9.94
CA LEU A 247 -1.22 -17.16 10.37
C LEU A 247 -0.38 -18.33 10.89
N LEU A 248 0.71 -18.67 10.18
CA LEU A 248 1.56 -19.82 10.50
C LEU A 248 2.58 -19.56 11.62
N LYS A 249 2.72 -18.30 12.06
CA LYS A 249 3.61 -17.91 13.15
C LYS A 249 2.84 -17.15 14.22
N PRO A 250 1.84 -17.79 14.87
CA PRO A 250 0.95 -17.10 15.79
C PRO A 250 1.67 -16.53 17.02
N ASP A 251 2.82 -17.07 17.38
CA ASP A 251 3.62 -16.62 18.54
C ASP A 251 4.68 -15.57 18.18
N THR A 252 4.68 -15.07 16.94
CA THR A 252 5.65 -14.06 16.47
C THR A 252 4.97 -12.71 16.30
N SER A 253 5.40 -11.71 17.05
CA SER A 253 5.05 -10.31 16.80
C SER A 253 6.14 -9.63 15.97
N LEU A 254 5.80 -8.49 15.36
CA LEU A 254 6.69 -7.76 14.45
C LEU A 254 6.72 -6.28 14.79
N LYS A 255 7.92 -5.68 14.81
CA LYS A 255 8.09 -4.22 14.73
C LYS A 255 8.55 -3.85 13.34
N ARG A 256 7.76 -3.04 12.62
CA ARG A 256 8.10 -2.52 11.30
C ARG A 256 8.50 -1.06 11.38
N THR A 257 9.66 -0.73 10.85
CA THR A 257 10.11 0.66 10.62
C THR A 257 10.25 0.88 9.13
N THR A 258 9.75 1.98 8.60
CA THR A 258 9.93 2.34 7.19
C THR A 258 10.35 3.79 7.04
N ALA A 259 11.07 4.07 5.95
CA ALA A 259 11.29 5.42 5.46
C ALA A 259 11.23 5.43 3.94
N SER A 260 10.70 6.50 3.35
CA SER A 260 10.70 6.65 1.89
C SER A 260 10.81 8.10 1.46
N VAL A 261 11.28 8.27 0.23
CA VAL A 261 11.32 9.54 -0.48
C VAL A 261 10.87 9.32 -1.93
N SER A 262 9.95 10.15 -2.39
CA SER A 262 9.49 10.20 -3.76
C SER A 262 9.75 11.59 -4.34
N TYR A 263 10.28 11.63 -5.55
CA TYR A 263 10.50 12.84 -6.33
C TYR A 263 9.73 12.75 -7.64
N GLN A 264 8.90 13.77 -7.91
CA GLN A 264 8.14 13.93 -9.14
C GLN A 264 8.69 15.11 -9.95
N GLN A 265 8.84 14.90 -11.24
CA GLN A 265 9.15 15.92 -12.22
C GLN A 265 8.28 15.76 -13.47
N ASP A 266 8.10 16.83 -14.22
CA ASP A 266 7.60 16.77 -15.59
C ASP A 266 8.72 17.23 -16.54
N VAL A 267 9.11 16.35 -17.47
CA VAL A 267 10.14 16.64 -18.48
C VAL A 267 9.51 16.64 -19.87
N ALA A 268 9.16 17.84 -20.35
CA ALA A 268 8.54 18.04 -21.66
C ALA A 268 7.21 17.27 -21.84
N ASN A 269 6.28 17.47 -20.88
CA ASN A 269 4.98 16.78 -20.81
C ASN A 269 5.13 15.26 -20.64
N ARG A 270 6.14 14.85 -19.88
CA ARG A 270 6.42 13.45 -19.54
C ARG A 270 6.62 13.38 -18.04
N PRO A 271 5.53 13.12 -17.28
CA PRO A 271 5.65 12.96 -15.85
C PRO A 271 6.56 11.78 -15.54
N LEU A 272 7.55 12.03 -14.69
CA LEU A 272 8.54 11.10 -14.20
C LEU A 272 8.48 11.10 -12.67
N GLN A 273 8.42 9.91 -12.06
CA GLN A 273 8.58 9.75 -10.63
C GLN A 273 9.69 8.76 -10.33
N THR A 274 10.47 9.05 -9.30
CA THR A 274 11.41 8.10 -8.70
C THR A 274 11.11 8.00 -7.21
N THR A 275 11.04 6.77 -6.71
CA THR A 275 10.90 6.49 -5.28
C THR A 275 12.05 5.64 -4.79
N PHE A 276 12.63 6.03 -3.66
CA PHE A 276 13.47 5.17 -2.84
C PHE A 276 12.74 4.88 -1.53
N ALA A 277 12.73 3.62 -1.10
CA ALA A 277 12.13 3.20 0.15
C ALA A 277 12.98 2.14 0.85
N TRP A 278 12.96 2.17 2.18
CA TRP A 278 13.57 1.18 3.04
C TRP A 278 12.55 0.74 4.10
N GLY A 279 12.52 -0.55 4.39
CA GLY A 279 11.73 -1.15 5.44
C GLY A 279 12.55 -2.15 6.24
N ARG A 280 12.35 -2.15 7.55
CA ARG A 280 12.95 -3.12 8.47
C ARG A 280 11.86 -3.81 9.26
N ASN A 281 11.86 -5.13 9.18
CA ASN A 281 10.98 -6.00 9.96
C ASN A 281 11.76 -6.67 11.08
N SER A 282 11.52 -6.27 12.33
CA SER A 282 12.12 -6.89 13.52
C SER A 282 11.13 -7.85 14.17
N LYS A 283 11.26 -9.16 13.87
CA LYS A 283 10.41 -10.22 14.41
C LYS A 283 10.80 -10.57 15.85
N ASP A 284 9.83 -10.93 16.68
CA ASP A 284 10.01 -11.39 18.06
C ASP A 284 9.08 -12.59 18.34
N PRO A 285 9.62 -13.82 18.47
CA PRO A 285 11.01 -14.19 18.26
C PRO A 285 11.39 -14.14 16.77
N GLY A 286 12.67 -13.89 16.48
CA GLY A 286 13.20 -13.96 15.12
C GLY A 286 14.32 -12.97 14.84
N MET A 287 14.85 -13.02 13.62
CA MET A 287 15.85 -12.06 13.17
C MET A 287 15.17 -10.85 12.53
N ALA A 288 15.80 -9.69 12.69
CA ALA A 288 15.43 -8.53 11.92
C ALA A 288 15.91 -8.67 10.48
N THR A 289 15.10 -8.23 9.52
CA THR A 289 15.40 -8.26 8.09
C THR A 289 15.13 -6.89 7.47
N ASP A 290 15.94 -6.52 6.48
CA ASP A 290 15.80 -5.28 5.74
C ASP A 290 15.33 -5.52 4.29
N GLY A 291 14.61 -4.54 3.76
CA GLY A 291 14.19 -4.45 2.37
C GLY A 291 14.45 -3.04 1.82
N PHE A 292 15.07 -2.96 0.65
CA PHE A 292 15.39 -1.72 -0.06
C PHE A 292 14.76 -1.74 -1.45
N LEU A 293 14.09 -0.65 -1.81
CA LEU A 293 13.43 -0.44 -3.09
C LEU A 293 13.94 0.84 -3.73
N LEU A 294 14.30 0.75 -5.00
CA LEU A 294 14.45 1.90 -5.89
C LEU A 294 13.62 1.63 -7.15
N GLU A 295 12.61 2.47 -7.39
CA GLU A 295 11.77 2.38 -8.58
C GLU A 295 11.62 3.73 -9.27
N SER A 296 11.45 3.70 -10.58
CA SER A 296 11.24 4.89 -11.40
C SER A 296 10.34 4.57 -12.58
N ALA A 297 9.47 5.52 -12.93
CA ALA A 297 8.62 5.44 -14.11
C ALA A 297 8.54 6.80 -14.82
N VAL A 298 8.46 6.77 -16.14
CA VAL A 298 8.19 7.94 -16.99
C VAL A 298 7.09 7.61 -17.98
N ARG A 299 6.07 8.48 -18.05
CA ARG A 299 4.96 8.34 -18.99
C ARG A 299 5.21 9.18 -20.24
N ILE A 300 5.17 8.54 -21.41
CA ILE A 300 5.46 9.11 -22.73
C ILE A 300 4.19 9.09 -23.56
N GLY A 301 3.75 10.26 -24.03
CA GLY A 301 2.58 10.39 -24.90
C GLY A 301 1.26 9.93 -24.27
N GLY A 302 1.19 9.81 -22.94
CA GLY A 302 0.00 9.39 -22.19
C GLY A 302 -0.40 7.92 -22.32
N ALA A 303 0.28 7.13 -23.16
CA ALA A 303 -0.07 5.74 -23.46
C ALA A 303 1.06 4.74 -23.23
N THR A 304 2.31 5.20 -23.14
CA THR A 304 3.48 4.35 -22.91
C THR A 304 4.12 4.73 -21.59
N THR A 305 4.38 3.76 -20.73
CA THR A 305 5.23 3.94 -19.55
C THR A 305 6.52 3.16 -19.73
N LEU A 306 7.66 3.82 -19.52
CA LEU A 306 8.93 3.14 -19.29
C LEU A 306 9.18 3.14 -17.79
N PHE A 307 9.38 1.97 -17.21
CA PHE A 307 9.62 1.81 -15.78
C PHE A 307 10.80 0.89 -15.51
N GLY A 308 11.35 1.00 -14.30
CA GLY A 308 12.40 0.13 -13.79
C GLY A 308 12.34 0.04 -12.28
N ARG A 309 12.65 -1.13 -11.74
CA ARG A 309 12.68 -1.41 -10.31
C ARG A 309 13.93 -2.21 -9.96
N ALA A 310 14.60 -1.83 -8.88
CA ALA A 310 15.71 -2.55 -8.28
C ALA A 310 15.41 -2.76 -6.79
N GLU A 311 15.61 -3.99 -6.32
CA GLU A 311 15.26 -4.39 -4.96
C GLU A 311 16.38 -5.22 -4.32
N SER A 312 16.53 -5.07 -3.01
CA SER A 312 17.36 -5.93 -2.18
C SER A 312 16.57 -6.28 -0.93
N VAL A 313 16.36 -7.58 -0.68
CA VAL A 313 15.60 -8.07 0.47
C VAL A 313 16.36 -9.17 1.19
N GLU A 314 16.32 -9.14 2.51
CA GLU A 314 16.80 -10.23 3.36
C GLU A 314 15.65 -11.19 3.65
N LYS A 315 15.76 -12.43 3.18
CA LYS A 315 14.71 -13.45 3.31
C LYS A 315 15.19 -14.61 4.18
N ASN A 316 14.40 -14.97 5.18
CA ASN A 316 14.63 -16.12 6.07
C ASN A 316 13.57 -17.22 5.93
N GLU A 317 12.71 -17.14 4.90
CA GLU A 317 11.55 -18.02 4.67
C GLU A 317 11.53 -18.61 3.26
N LEU A 318 12.64 -18.53 2.52
CA LEU A 318 12.73 -19.07 1.15
C LEU A 318 12.77 -20.59 1.10
N PHE A 319 13.11 -21.22 2.21
CA PHE A 319 13.22 -22.66 2.35
C PHE A 319 12.36 -23.07 3.54
N HIS A 320 11.69 -24.21 3.43
CA HIS A 320 11.02 -24.81 4.58
C HIS A 320 12.04 -25.05 5.70
N GLU A 321 11.64 -24.96 6.96
CA GLU A 321 12.54 -25.19 8.09
C GLU A 321 13.23 -26.56 7.99
N GLU A 322 12.51 -27.58 7.49
CA GLU A 322 13.02 -28.93 7.24
C GLU A 322 14.04 -29.02 6.08
N ASP A 323 14.02 -28.05 5.16
CA ASP A 323 14.89 -27.99 3.97
C ASP A 323 15.99 -26.91 4.10
N ASN A 324 16.08 -26.23 5.26
CA ASN A 324 17.05 -25.18 5.47
C ASN A 324 18.47 -25.81 5.60
N PRO A 325 19.46 -25.41 4.80
CA PRO A 325 20.82 -25.96 4.88
C PRO A 325 21.53 -25.67 6.22
N LEU A 326 20.96 -24.81 7.08
CA LEU A 326 21.41 -24.53 8.44
C LEU A 326 20.66 -25.35 9.52
N HIS A 327 19.66 -26.15 9.15
CA HIS A 327 18.94 -27.07 10.03
C HIS A 327 19.64 -28.45 10.13
N GLY A 328 20.95 -28.42 10.42
CA GLY A 328 21.81 -29.59 10.63
C GLY A 328 22.81 -29.39 11.75
#